data_AF-A0A1B6LWH6-F1
#
_entry.id   AF-A0A1B6LWH6-F1
#
_cell.length_a   1.000
_cell.length_b   1.000
_cell.length_c   1.000
_cell.angle_alpha   90.00
_cell.angle_beta   90.00
_cell.angle_gamma   90.00
#
_symmetry.space_group_name_H-M   'P 1'
#
loop_
_entity.id
_entity.type
_entity.pdbx_description
1 polymer ?
#
loop_
_entity_poly.entity_id
_entity_poly.type
_entity_poly.pdbx_seq_one_letter_code
_entity_poly.pdbx_strand_id
1 'polypeptide(L)'
;AQMIILPRDILSILSFSLGSVFLSVFTAVSIAEGFPSVFPKLFVQVSETMNSSLWARRFVGLLVICVLGAANMVDGVSCSAAPVYLNFTVPDDPTSECLYPSYFSYFGVLVLIAACLPAQLSHLAKTGILVLLTVAQCAVNVALIAPALDSEEFTNHRDFTNLTAGKFTLSVLLVAVTVALAFLARHMEKASRVLFLWKTEVEEQRERASDIRRRNEALVYNILPQHVAAHFLGNRKR
;
A
#
# COMPACT_ATOMS: atom_id res chain seq x y z
N ALA A 1 15.15 14.11 -0.84
CA ALA A 1 14.99 14.36 0.61
C ALA A 1 15.78 13.36 1.44
N GLN A 2 15.59 12.03 1.28
CA GLN A 2 16.32 11.01 2.06
C GLN A 2 17.85 11.10 1.97
N MET A 3 18.44 11.40 0.79
CA MET A 3 19.90 11.60 0.65
C MET A 3 20.49 12.77 1.45
N ILE A 4 19.66 13.69 1.95
CA ILE A 4 20.08 14.83 2.77
C ILE A 4 19.92 14.52 4.27
N ILE A 5 19.04 13.58 4.62
CA ILE A 5 18.58 13.33 5.99
C ILE A 5 19.26 12.10 6.62
N LEU A 6 19.61 11.08 5.82
CA LEU A 6 20.24 9.88 6.34
C LEU A 6 21.75 10.10 6.60
N PRO A 7 22.31 9.49 7.67
CA PRO A 7 23.75 9.36 7.80
C PRO A 7 24.29 8.65 6.56
N ARG A 8 25.45 9.09 6.09
CA ARG A 8 26.05 8.68 4.81
C ARG A 8 26.68 7.27 4.89
N ASP A 9 25.98 6.35 5.52
CA ASP A 9 26.40 4.97 5.70
C ASP A 9 26.13 4.16 4.43
N ILE A 10 27.07 3.28 4.06
CA ILE A 10 27.05 2.49 2.83
C ILE A 10 25.82 1.58 2.81
N LEU A 11 25.40 1.07 3.96
CA LEU A 11 24.25 0.17 4.09
C LEU A 11 22.93 0.85 3.72
N SER A 12 22.75 2.12 4.13
CA SER A 12 21.52 2.88 3.86
C SER A 12 21.46 3.38 2.40
N ILE A 13 22.62 3.70 1.81
CA ILE A 13 22.69 4.02 0.37
C ILE A 13 22.37 2.77 -0.47
N LEU A 14 22.86 1.60 -0.07
CA LEU A 14 22.55 0.33 -0.73
C LEU A 14 21.08 -0.06 -0.56
N SER A 15 20.51 0.06 0.65
CA SER A 15 19.09 -0.23 0.89
C SER A 15 18.18 0.66 0.02
N PHE A 16 18.47 1.96 -0.02
CA PHE A 16 17.71 2.93 -0.80
C PHE A 16 17.83 2.70 -2.30
N SER A 17 19.05 2.52 -2.82
CA SER A 17 19.27 2.31 -4.24
C SER A 17 18.66 1.01 -4.74
N LEU A 18 18.85 -0.10 -4.00
CA LEU A 18 18.22 -1.38 -4.32
C LEU A 18 16.70 -1.28 -4.26
N GLY A 19 16.15 -0.68 -3.20
CA GLY A 19 14.71 -0.48 -3.05
C GLY A 19 14.12 0.38 -4.17
N SER A 20 14.78 1.48 -4.54
CA SER A 20 14.33 2.38 -5.60
C SER A 20 14.36 1.71 -6.97
N VAL A 21 15.46 1.04 -7.33
CA VAL A 21 15.58 0.30 -8.59
C VAL A 21 14.52 -0.80 -8.64
N PHE A 22 14.39 -1.58 -7.56
CA PHE A 22 13.38 -2.61 -7.45
C PHE A 22 11.98 -2.04 -7.69
N LEU A 23 11.56 -1.02 -6.94
CA LEU A 23 10.23 -0.42 -7.10
C LEU A 23 10.00 0.15 -8.51
N SER A 24 11.01 0.78 -9.11
CA SER A 24 10.92 1.33 -10.47
C SER A 24 10.74 0.26 -11.55
N VAL A 25 11.44 -0.87 -11.43
CA VAL A 25 11.29 -2.01 -12.34
C VAL A 25 9.90 -2.61 -12.17
N PHE A 26 9.42 -2.78 -10.94
CA PHE A 26 8.10 -3.35 -10.68
C PHE A 26 6.95 -2.45 -11.15
N THR A 27 7.06 -1.14 -10.99
CA THR A 27 6.06 -0.21 -11.54
C THR A 27 6.09 -0.20 -13.06
N ALA A 28 7.27 -0.22 -13.68
CA ALA A 28 7.40 -0.35 -15.13
C ALA A 28 6.77 -1.64 -15.66
N VAL A 29 7.02 -2.79 -15.01
CA VAL A 29 6.37 -4.06 -15.37
C VAL A 29 4.86 -3.94 -15.21
N SER A 30 4.36 -3.39 -14.10
CA SER A 30 2.92 -3.28 -13.85
C SER A 30 2.17 -2.37 -14.83
N ILE A 31 2.86 -1.38 -15.43
CA ILE A 31 2.29 -0.44 -16.41
C ILE A 31 2.44 -0.97 -17.85
N ALA A 32 3.38 -1.89 -18.11
CA ALA A 32 3.71 -2.34 -19.45
C ALA A 32 2.52 -2.95 -20.21
N GLU A 33 1.60 -3.63 -19.53
CA GLU A 33 0.36 -4.16 -20.14
C GLU A 33 -0.56 -3.05 -20.68
N GLY A 34 -0.58 -1.87 -20.03
CA GLY A 34 -1.40 -0.74 -20.46
C GLY A 34 -0.86 0.01 -21.68
N PHE A 35 0.45 -0.09 -21.96
CA PHE A 35 1.12 0.63 -23.05
C PHE A 35 2.06 -0.28 -23.86
N PRO A 36 1.51 -1.27 -24.60
CA PRO A 36 2.31 -2.27 -25.30
C PRO A 36 3.19 -1.70 -26.44
N SER A 37 2.96 -0.45 -26.87
CA SER A 37 3.74 0.23 -27.91
C SER A 37 5.04 0.87 -27.42
N VAL A 38 5.15 1.14 -26.12
CA VAL A 38 6.29 1.87 -25.52
C VAL A 38 7.31 0.92 -24.87
N PHE A 39 6.86 -0.24 -24.41
CA PHE A 39 7.68 -1.19 -23.66
C PHE A 39 8.22 -2.35 -24.52
N PRO A 40 9.39 -2.93 -24.15
CA PRO A 40 9.92 -4.11 -24.83
C PRO A 40 8.97 -5.30 -24.70
N LYS A 41 8.92 -6.17 -25.73
CA LYS A 41 8.03 -7.35 -25.76
C LYS A 41 8.19 -8.28 -24.54
N LEU A 42 9.41 -8.40 -24.01
CA LEU A 42 9.68 -9.18 -22.79
C LEU A 42 8.93 -8.62 -21.56
N PHE A 43 8.92 -7.30 -21.38
CA PHE A 43 8.26 -6.66 -20.24
C PHE A 43 6.73 -6.82 -20.32
N VAL A 44 6.17 -6.70 -21.52
CA VAL A 44 4.73 -6.88 -21.75
C VAL A 44 4.30 -8.32 -21.45
N GLN A 45 5.05 -9.32 -21.91
CA GLN A 45 4.78 -10.74 -21.63
C GLN A 45 4.89 -11.08 -20.14
N VAL A 46 5.90 -10.55 -19.46
CA VAL A 46 6.06 -10.72 -18.00
C VAL A 46 4.90 -10.05 -17.26
N SER A 47 4.49 -8.85 -17.67
CA SER A 47 3.33 -8.16 -17.09
C SER A 47 2.03 -8.96 -17.26
N GLU A 48 1.76 -9.48 -18.47
CA GLU A 48 0.58 -10.31 -18.74
C GLU A 48 0.57 -11.59 -17.89
N THR A 49 1.72 -12.26 -17.78
CA THR A 49 1.86 -13.46 -16.94
C THR A 49 1.66 -13.13 -15.47
N MET A 50 2.20 -12.00 -15.02
CA MET A 50 2.06 -11.53 -13.64
C MET A 50 0.62 -11.12 -13.33
N ASN A 51 -0.08 -10.45 -14.26
CA ASN A 51 -1.45 -9.98 -14.08
C ASN A 51 -2.50 -11.09 -14.26
N SER A 52 -2.24 -12.08 -15.12
CA SER A 52 -3.15 -13.23 -15.29
C SER A 52 -3.24 -14.09 -14.02
N SER A 53 -2.16 -14.20 -13.24
CA SER A 53 -2.15 -14.96 -12.00
C SER A 53 -2.53 -14.10 -10.77
N LEU A 54 -3.61 -14.49 -10.09
CA LEU A 54 -3.99 -13.89 -8.79
C LEU A 54 -2.93 -14.12 -7.71
N TRP A 55 -2.22 -15.26 -7.76
CA TRP A 55 -1.17 -15.57 -6.79
C TRP A 55 0.07 -14.72 -7.02
N ALA A 56 0.47 -14.52 -8.29
CA ALA A 56 1.60 -13.67 -8.64
C ALA A 56 1.38 -12.22 -8.18
N ARG A 57 0.21 -11.62 -8.48
CA ARG A 57 -0.13 -10.26 -8.01
C ARG A 57 -0.07 -10.11 -6.49
N ARG A 58 -0.59 -11.10 -5.76
CA ARG A 58 -0.54 -11.11 -4.28
C ARG A 58 0.90 -11.19 -3.79
N PHE A 59 1.69 -12.09 -4.34
CA PHE A 59 3.10 -12.26 -3.97
C PHE A 59 3.91 -10.99 -4.23
N VAL A 60 3.70 -10.34 -5.37
CA VAL A 60 4.37 -9.09 -5.74
C VAL A 60 3.99 -7.97 -4.79
N GLY A 61 2.70 -7.80 -4.47
CA GLY A 61 2.26 -6.81 -3.49
C GLY A 61 2.88 -7.02 -2.11
N LEU A 62 2.96 -8.27 -1.64
CA LEU A 62 3.63 -8.61 -0.39
C LEU A 62 5.12 -8.27 -0.43
N LEU A 63 5.80 -8.62 -1.51
CA LEU A 63 7.23 -8.43 -1.64
C LEU A 63 7.60 -6.94 -1.68
N VAL A 64 6.81 -6.10 -2.34
CA VAL A 64 6.96 -4.64 -2.31
C VAL A 64 6.82 -4.09 -0.88
N ILE A 65 5.82 -4.54 -0.12
CA ILE A 65 5.62 -4.12 1.28
C ILE A 65 6.81 -4.55 2.14
N CYS A 66 7.29 -5.78 1.97
CA CYS A 66 8.45 -6.29 2.71
C CYS A 66 9.72 -5.48 2.42
N VAL A 67 9.98 -5.14 1.15
CA VAL A 67 11.13 -4.31 0.77
C VAL A 67 11.04 -2.92 1.38
N LEU A 68 9.87 -2.28 1.31
CA LEU A 68 9.64 -0.95 1.91
C LEU A 68 9.81 -0.96 3.43
N GLY A 69 9.26 -1.97 4.10
CA GLY A 69 9.40 -2.14 5.55
C GLY A 69 10.85 -2.40 5.96
N ALA A 70 11.53 -3.32 5.27
CA ALA A 70 12.92 -3.65 5.55
C ALA A 70 13.85 -2.45 5.32
N ALA A 71 13.65 -1.69 4.23
CA ALA A 71 14.42 -0.48 3.96
C ALA A 71 14.26 0.54 5.10
N ASN A 72 13.03 0.83 5.54
CA ASN A 72 12.79 1.75 6.66
C ASN A 72 13.43 1.27 7.98
N MET A 73 13.43 -0.03 8.24
CA MET A 73 14.07 -0.60 9.42
C MET A 73 15.60 -0.49 9.35
N VAL A 74 16.20 -0.82 8.21
CA VAL A 74 17.65 -0.70 7.98
C VAL A 74 18.11 0.75 8.16
N ASP A 75 17.35 1.71 7.63
CA ASP A 75 17.69 3.12 7.74
C ASP A 75 17.57 3.62 9.19
N GLY A 76 16.54 3.17 9.92
CA GLY A 76 16.37 3.45 11.35
C GLY A 76 17.48 2.84 12.22
N VAL A 77 17.94 1.62 11.91
CA VAL A 77 19.08 0.98 12.60
C VAL A 77 20.37 1.76 12.32
N SER A 78 20.60 2.18 11.07
CA SER A 78 21.79 2.94 10.68
C SER A 78 21.89 4.27 11.41
N CYS A 79 20.75 4.90 11.72
CA CYS A 79 20.66 6.10 12.57
C CYS A 79 21.09 5.85 14.03
N SER A 80 20.87 4.64 14.58
CA SER A 80 21.27 4.30 15.95
C SER A 80 22.76 3.96 16.11
N ALA A 81 23.43 3.59 15.01
CA ALA A 81 24.84 3.24 14.98
C ALA A 81 25.77 4.47 14.96
N ALA A 82 25.22 5.67 14.82
CA ALA A 82 25.94 6.93 15.00
C ALA A 82 26.32 7.08 16.48
N PRO A 83 27.61 7.00 16.85
CA PRO A 83 27.96 7.03 18.25
C PRO A 83 27.83 8.45 18.80
N VAL A 84 26.97 8.63 19.81
CA VAL A 84 26.97 9.83 20.65
C VAL A 84 28.19 9.78 21.57
N TYR A 85 29.38 10.00 21.02
CA TYR A 85 30.58 10.22 21.85
C TYR A 85 30.68 11.70 22.20
N LEU A 86 30.24 12.04 23.41
CA LEU A 86 30.70 13.21 24.14
C LEU A 86 32.23 13.09 24.37
N ASN A 87 33.03 13.50 23.40
CA ASN A 87 34.43 13.88 23.61
C ASN A 87 34.78 14.96 22.58
N PHE A 88 34.56 16.22 22.98
CA PHE A 88 35.11 17.40 22.31
C PHE A 88 36.63 17.26 22.20
N THR A 89 37.14 16.85 21.04
CA THR A 89 38.56 17.04 20.61
C THR A 89 38.86 16.55 19.19
N VAL A 90 37.94 15.88 18.48
CA VAL A 90 38.13 15.51 17.08
C VAL A 90 37.36 16.51 16.19
N PRO A 91 37.90 16.97 15.04
CA PRO A 91 37.12 17.78 14.10
C PRO A 91 35.96 16.90 13.61
N ASP A 92 34.74 17.25 14.02
CA ASP A 92 33.50 16.58 13.61
C ASP A 92 33.44 16.48 12.09
N ASP A 93 33.24 15.27 11.59
CA ASP A 93 32.68 15.08 10.26
C ASP A 93 31.16 15.17 10.43
N PRO A 94 30.49 16.25 9.98
CA PRO A 94 29.07 16.53 10.23
C PRO A 94 28.10 15.53 9.54
N THR A 95 28.63 14.42 9.03
CA THR A 95 27.94 13.46 8.16
C THR A 95 27.54 12.15 8.88
N SER A 96 27.97 11.97 10.13
CA SER A 96 27.68 10.77 10.94
C SER A 96 26.55 10.93 11.95
N GLU A 97 26.07 12.15 12.23
CA GLU A 97 25.01 12.36 13.22
C GLU A 97 23.60 12.30 12.62
N CYS A 98 22.71 11.53 13.24
CA CYS A 98 21.33 11.41 12.83
C CYS A 98 20.51 12.60 13.35
N LEU A 99 20.30 13.61 12.51
CA LEU A 99 19.71 14.90 12.91
C LEU A 99 18.21 14.85 13.21
N TYR A 100 17.46 13.91 12.61
CA TYR A 100 15.99 13.80 12.74
C TYR A 100 15.50 12.34 12.80
N PRO A 101 15.69 11.63 13.92
CA PRO A 101 15.26 10.24 14.09
C PRO A 101 13.74 10.04 14.02
N SER A 102 12.94 11.07 14.38
CA SER A 102 11.48 11.06 14.26
C SER A 102 10.95 10.79 12.83
N TYR A 103 11.74 11.13 11.80
CA TYR A 103 11.40 10.93 10.38
C TYR A 103 11.09 9.47 10.03
N PHE A 104 11.81 8.50 10.59
CA PHE A 104 11.62 7.07 10.29
C PHE A 104 10.27 6.53 10.77
N SER A 105 9.72 7.11 11.84
CA SER A 105 8.36 6.77 12.31
C SER A 105 7.30 7.31 11.36
N TYR A 106 7.47 8.52 10.82
CA TYR A 106 6.56 9.07 9.81
C TYR A 106 6.64 8.30 8.49
N PHE A 107 7.83 7.89 8.06
CA PHE A 107 7.97 7.01 6.90
C PHE A 107 7.34 5.62 7.16
N GLY A 108 7.46 5.09 8.38
CA GLY A 108 6.74 3.90 8.83
C GLY A 108 5.22 4.01 8.64
N VAL A 109 4.62 5.17 8.94
CA VAL A 109 3.20 5.45 8.65
C VAL A 109 2.91 5.35 7.15
N LEU A 110 3.77 5.88 6.28
CA LEU A 110 3.59 5.76 4.83
C LEU A 110 3.69 4.30 4.36
N VAL A 111 4.60 3.50 4.94
CA VAL A 111 4.69 2.06 4.67
C VAL A 111 3.41 1.34 5.08
N LEU A 112 2.83 1.67 6.24
CA LEU A 112 1.55 1.10 6.69
C LEU A 112 0.40 1.47 5.73
N ILE A 113 0.33 2.72 5.29
CA ILE A 113 -0.66 3.17 4.30
C ILE A 113 -0.49 2.40 3.00
N ALA A 114 0.74 2.27 2.50
CA ALA A 114 1.05 1.50 1.30
C ALA A 114 0.65 0.02 1.44
N ALA A 115 0.87 -0.58 2.62
CA ALA A 115 0.50 -1.96 2.91
C ALA A 115 -1.02 -2.22 2.89
N CYS A 116 -1.84 -1.17 3.05
CA CYS A 116 -3.29 -1.27 2.96
C CYS A 116 -3.83 -1.27 1.52
N LEU A 117 -3.11 -0.68 0.58
CA LEU A 117 -3.56 -0.43 -0.80
C LEU A 117 -3.88 -1.72 -1.62
N PRO A 118 -3.12 -2.83 -1.51
CA PRO A 118 -3.36 -3.99 -2.37
C PRO A 118 -4.75 -4.61 -2.17
N ALA A 119 -5.69 -4.39 -3.10
CA ALA A 119 -7.11 -4.77 -2.94
C ALA A 119 -7.37 -6.30 -2.86
N GLN A 120 -6.41 -7.12 -3.30
CA GLN A 120 -6.62 -8.56 -3.57
C GLN A 120 -6.15 -9.49 -2.44
N LEU A 121 -5.51 -8.96 -1.39
CA LEU A 121 -5.10 -9.70 -0.19
C LEU A 121 -6.28 -9.82 0.79
N SER A 122 -6.39 -10.95 1.50
CA SER A 122 -7.43 -11.13 2.52
C SER A 122 -7.26 -10.13 3.66
N HIS A 123 -8.37 -9.71 4.28
CA HIS A 123 -8.32 -8.76 5.40
C HIS A 123 -7.45 -9.24 6.57
N LEU A 124 -7.51 -10.54 6.89
CA LEU A 124 -6.71 -11.16 7.94
C LEU A 124 -5.21 -11.06 7.65
N ALA A 125 -4.80 -11.34 6.41
CA ALA A 125 -3.39 -11.21 6.02
C ALA A 125 -2.93 -9.76 6.08
N LYS A 126 -3.73 -8.81 5.56
CA LYS A 126 -3.41 -7.38 5.65
C LYS A 126 -3.23 -6.92 7.10
N THR A 127 -4.17 -7.30 7.96
CA THR A 127 -4.11 -6.92 9.38
C THR A 127 -2.89 -7.53 10.06
N GLY A 128 -2.58 -8.81 9.78
CA GLY A 128 -1.37 -9.45 10.30
C GLY A 128 -0.09 -8.73 9.88
N ILE A 129 0.01 -8.33 8.61
CA ILE A 129 1.17 -7.59 8.08
C ILE A 129 1.29 -6.22 8.73
N LEU A 130 0.20 -5.46 8.82
CA LEU A 130 0.20 -4.15 9.46
C LEU A 130 0.63 -4.24 10.93
N VAL A 131 0.09 -5.22 11.68
CA VAL A 131 0.48 -5.45 13.07
C VAL A 131 1.96 -5.82 13.17
N LEU A 132 2.45 -6.72 12.31
CA LEU A 132 3.85 -7.15 12.32
C LEU A 132 4.81 -5.99 12.02
N LEU A 133 4.51 -5.17 11.00
CA LEU A 133 5.30 -3.98 10.67
C LEU A 133 5.30 -2.97 11.81
N THR A 134 4.15 -2.76 12.46
CA THR A 134 4.03 -1.83 13.58
C THR A 134 4.77 -2.30 14.81
N VAL A 135 4.66 -3.58 15.18
CA VAL A 135 5.41 -4.15 16.31
C VAL A 135 6.91 -4.04 16.06
N ALA A 136 7.35 -4.34 14.84
CA ALA A 136 8.75 -4.22 14.44
C ALA A 136 9.23 -2.76 14.53
N GLN A 137 8.46 -1.80 14.03
CA GLN A 137 8.81 -0.38 14.08
C GLN A 137 8.77 0.18 15.51
N CYS A 138 7.82 -0.24 16.35
CA CYS A 138 7.79 0.11 17.77
C CYS A 138 9.01 -0.45 18.51
N ALA A 139 9.44 -1.67 18.20
CA ALA A 139 10.65 -2.24 18.77
C ALA A 139 11.89 -1.42 18.37
N VAL A 140 12.00 -1.01 17.10
CA VAL A 140 13.08 -0.12 16.65
C VAL A 140 13.05 1.23 17.39
N ASN A 141 11.86 1.85 17.51
CA ASN A 141 11.71 3.14 18.19
C ASN A 141 12.08 3.08 19.68
N VAL A 142 11.73 2.00 20.39
CA VAL A 142 11.95 1.87 21.84
C VAL A 142 13.33 1.29 22.18
N ALA A 143 13.84 0.34 21.38
CA ALA A 143 15.09 -0.35 21.69
C ALA A 143 16.32 0.28 21.04
N LEU A 144 16.19 0.85 19.84
CA LEU A 144 17.33 1.31 19.04
C LEU A 144 17.42 2.83 18.95
N ILE A 145 16.30 3.49 18.62
CA ILE A 145 16.29 4.94 18.37
C ILE A 145 15.93 5.74 19.64
N ALA A 146 15.57 5.06 20.74
CA ALA A 146 15.24 5.70 22.02
C ALA A 146 16.28 6.73 22.52
N PRO A 147 17.61 6.47 22.53
CA PRO A 147 18.58 7.46 22.98
C PRO A 147 18.68 8.66 22.03
N ALA A 148 18.54 8.44 20.72
CA ALA A 148 18.56 9.52 19.72
C ALA A 148 17.30 10.40 19.80
N LEU A 149 16.12 9.79 20.05
CA LEU A 149 14.86 10.50 20.25
C LEU A 149 14.87 11.31 21.56
N ASP A 150 15.46 10.80 22.63
CA ASP A 150 15.61 11.54 23.89
C ASP A 150 16.50 12.78 23.71
N SER A 151 17.54 12.68 22.85
CA SER A 151 18.42 13.80 22.49
C SER A 151 17.71 14.85 21.62
N GLU A 152 16.91 14.42 20.64
CA GLU A 152 16.06 15.31 19.84
C GLU A 152 15.06 16.06 20.72
N GLU A 153 14.43 15.36 21.68
CA GLU A 153 13.48 15.94 22.64
C GLU A 153 14.17 16.98 23.53
N PHE A 154 15.36 16.67 24.07
CA PHE A 154 16.14 17.60 24.90
C PHE A 154 16.54 18.88 24.15
N THR A 155 16.90 18.76 22.87
CA THR A 155 17.35 19.90 22.05
C THR A 155 16.18 20.78 21.61
N ASN A 156 15.02 20.18 21.31
CA ASN A 156 13.81 20.91 20.88
C ASN A 156 12.97 21.48 22.05
N HIS A 157 13.04 20.92 23.26
CA HIS A 157 12.12 21.27 24.37
C HIS A 157 12.79 22.06 25.49
N ARG A 158 13.06 23.34 25.23
CA ARG A 158 13.30 24.32 26.31
C ARG A 158 12.02 24.85 26.96
N ASP A 159 10.83 24.63 26.38
CA ASP A 159 9.64 25.42 26.74
C ASP A 159 8.30 24.69 26.97
N PHE A 160 8.16 23.34 26.91
CA PHE A 160 6.85 22.74 27.23
C PHE A 160 6.92 21.36 27.91
N THR A 161 6.14 21.22 28.98
CA THR A 161 5.93 20.01 29.78
C THR A 161 5.12 18.97 29.00
N ASN A 162 5.78 18.02 28.35
CA ASN A 162 5.10 16.85 27.81
C ASN A 162 5.00 15.75 28.88
N LEU A 163 3.80 15.18 29.04
CA LEU A 163 3.50 14.11 29.99
C LEU A 163 4.04 12.72 29.58
N THR A 164 4.69 12.59 28.41
CA THR A 164 5.14 11.30 27.89
C THR A 164 6.34 11.47 26.95
N ALA A 165 7.40 10.67 27.14
CA ALA A 165 8.62 10.72 26.33
C ALA A 165 8.31 10.48 24.83
N GLY A 166 8.98 11.21 23.93
CA GLY A 166 8.73 11.21 22.49
C GLY A 166 8.73 9.82 21.84
N LYS A 167 9.52 8.87 22.38
CA LYS A 167 9.54 7.46 21.96
C LYS A 167 8.19 6.76 22.08
N PHE A 168 7.42 7.05 23.12
CA PHE A 168 6.09 6.50 23.34
C PHE A 168 5.07 7.20 22.48
N THR A 169 5.17 8.51 22.30
CA THR A 169 4.26 9.29 21.44
C THR A 169 4.29 8.78 19.99
N LEU A 170 5.47 8.58 19.41
CA LEU A 170 5.60 8.04 18.04
C LEU A 170 5.12 6.59 17.92
N SER A 171 5.37 5.76 18.95
CA SER A 171 4.91 4.37 18.97
C SER A 171 3.38 4.27 19.11
N VAL A 172 2.77 5.11 19.97
CA VAL A 172 1.31 5.22 20.12
C VAL A 172 0.68 5.71 18.82
N LEU A 173 1.30 6.66 18.12
CA LEU A 173 0.86 7.10 16.80
C LEU A 173 0.83 5.94 15.79
N LEU A 174 1.90 5.15 15.69
CA LEU A 174 1.96 3.98 14.79
C LEU A 174 0.86 2.96 15.12
N VAL A 175 0.64 2.67 16.41
CA VAL A 175 -0.43 1.77 16.85
C VAL A 175 -1.81 2.33 16.49
N ALA A 176 -2.06 3.61 16.75
CA ALA A 176 -3.34 4.26 16.44
C ALA A 176 -3.63 4.21 14.93
N VAL A 177 -2.64 4.54 14.09
CA VAL A 177 -2.75 4.44 12.63
C VAL A 177 -3.01 2.99 12.20
N THR A 178 -2.33 2.02 12.81
CA THR A 178 -2.53 0.59 12.52
C THR A 178 -3.95 0.14 12.79
N VAL A 179 -4.52 0.55 13.94
CA VAL A 179 -5.91 0.24 14.30
C VAL A 179 -6.87 0.86 13.28
N ALA A 180 -6.67 2.13 12.93
CA ALA A 180 -7.50 2.82 11.93
C ALA A 180 -7.43 2.13 10.56
N LEU A 181 -6.22 1.78 10.11
CA LEU A 181 -5.99 1.08 8.84
C LEU A 181 -6.56 -0.34 8.85
N ALA A 182 -6.44 -1.07 9.95
CA ALA A 182 -7.05 -2.40 10.11
C ALA A 182 -8.58 -2.32 10.02
N PHE A 183 -9.19 -1.30 10.62
CA PHE A 183 -10.61 -1.03 10.49
C PHE A 183 -10.99 -0.69 9.05
N LEU A 184 -10.28 0.24 8.40
CA LEU A 184 -10.49 0.57 6.99
C LEU A 184 -10.41 -0.66 6.09
N ALA A 185 -9.42 -1.53 6.31
CA ALA A 185 -9.31 -2.77 5.56
C ALA A 185 -10.53 -3.69 5.77
N ARG A 186 -11.13 -3.76 6.97
CA ARG A 186 -12.38 -4.51 7.21
C ARG A 186 -13.54 -3.90 6.44
N HIS A 187 -13.65 -2.57 6.47
CA HIS A 187 -14.70 -1.84 5.79
C HIS A 187 -14.64 -2.04 4.28
N MET A 188 -13.46 -1.96 3.69
CA MET A 188 -13.26 -2.17 2.26
C MET A 188 -13.64 -3.60 1.82
N GLU A 189 -13.32 -4.63 2.63
CA GLU A 189 -13.74 -5.99 2.29
C GLU A 189 -15.27 -6.15 2.33
N LYS A 190 -15.92 -5.62 3.37
CA LYS A 190 -17.39 -5.64 3.46
C LYS A 190 -18.02 -4.93 2.27
N ALA A 191 -17.54 -3.74 1.92
CA ALA A 191 -18.01 -2.99 0.76
C ALA A 191 -17.82 -3.78 -0.55
N SER A 192 -16.68 -4.44 -0.73
CA SER A 192 -16.42 -5.27 -1.92
C SER A 192 -17.37 -6.47 -2.02
N ARG A 193 -17.69 -7.14 -0.89
CA ARG A 193 -18.64 -8.26 -0.87
C ARG A 193 -20.05 -7.80 -1.23
N VAL A 194 -20.49 -6.68 -0.69
CA VAL A 194 -21.78 -6.07 -1.03
C VAL A 194 -21.81 -5.72 -2.51
N LEU A 195 -20.79 -5.05 -3.03
CA LEU A 195 -20.70 -4.69 -4.45
C LEU A 195 -20.78 -5.93 -5.36
N PHE A 196 -20.13 -7.04 -4.98
CA PHE A 196 -20.19 -8.29 -5.71
C PHE A 196 -21.61 -8.89 -5.76
N LEU A 197 -22.31 -8.90 -4.63
CA LEU A 197 -23.71 -9.37 -4.57
C LEU A 197 -24.63 -8.50 -5.42
N TRP A 198 -24.49 -7.18 -5.32
CA TRP A 198 -25.27 -6.24 -6.15
C TRP A 198 -25.01 -6.42 -7.64
N LYS A 199 -23.76 -6.67 -8.04
CA LYS A 199 -23.42 -6.99 -9.43
C LYS A 199 -24.09 -8.28 -9.90
N THR A 200 -24.04 -9.33 -9.07
CA THR A 200 -24.66 -10.63 -9.39
C THR A 200 -26.18 -10.50 -9.54
N GLU A 201 -26.84 -9.79 -8.63
CA GLU A 201 -28.28 -9.52 -8.71
C GLU A 201 -28.63 -8.74 -9.98
N VAL A 202 -27.88 -7.68 -10.30
CA VAL A 202 -28.11 -6.89 -11.53
C VAL A 202 -27.93 -7.74 -12.79
N GLU A 203 -26.94 -8.64 -12.81
CA GLU A 203 -26.73 -9.58 -13.92
C GLU A 203 -27.89 -10.57 -14.05
N GLU A 204 -28.39 -11.13 -12.94
CA GLU A 204 -29.54 -12.04 -12.95
C GLU A 204 -30.83 -11.34 -13.39
N GLN A 205 -31.10 -10.13 -12.90
CA GLN A 205 -32.26 -9.33 -13.33
C GLN A 205 -32.19 -9.02 -14.82
N ARG A 206 -30.98 -8.73 -15.33
CA ARG A 206 -30.75 -8.52 -16.77
C ARG A 206 -31.05 -9.77 -17.58
N GLU A 207 -30.61 -10.94 -17.13
CA GLU A 207 -30.88 -12.22 -17.79
C GLU A 207 -32.39 -12.53 -17.82
N ARG A 208 -33.07 -12.47 -16.67
CA ARG A 208 -34.52 -12.68 -16.56
C ARG A 208 -35.32 -11.71 -17.44
N ALA A 209 -34.95 -10.43 -17.45
CA ALA A 209 -35.59 -9.44 -18.32
C ALA A 209 -35.39 -9.77 -19.81
N SER A 210 -34.21 -10.27 -20.18
CA SER A 210 -33.91 -10.69 -21.55
C SER A 210 -34.72 -11.93 -21.97
N ASP A 211 -34.92 -12.88 -21.07
CA ASP A 211 -35.69 -14.10 -21.33
C ASP A 211 -37.20 -13.83 -21.42
N ILE A 212 -37.74 -13.01 -20.52
CA ILE A 212 -39.15 -12.57 -20.59
C ILE A 212 -39.39 -11.85 -21.92
N ARG A 213 -38.47 -10.98 -22.34
CA ARG A 213 -38.58 -10.27 -23.62
C ARG A 213 -38.63 -11.26 -24.78
N ARG A 214 -37.74 -12.26 -24.82
CA ARG A 214 -37.72 -13.28 -25.88
C ARG A 214 -39.01 -14.10 -25.92
N ARG A 215 -39.50 -14.55 -24.76
CA ARG A 215 -40.77 -15.30 -24.67
C ARG A 215 -41.96 -14.45 -25.10
N ASN A 216 -42.02 -13.19 -24.69
CA ASN A 216 -43.08 -12.27 -25.09
C ASN A 216 -43.04 -11.99 -26.59
N GLU A 217 -41.85 -11.80 -27.18
CA GLU A 217 -41.72 -11.65 -28.64
C GLU A 217 -42.23 -12.91 -29.37
N ALA A 218 -41.86 -14.11 -28.92
CA ALA A 218 -42.36 -15.37 -29.49
C ALA A 218 -43.88 -15.54 -29.36
N LEU A 219 -44.47 -15.16 -28.22
CA LEU A 219 -45.91 -15.19 -28.00
C LEU A 219 -46.64 -14.23 -28.96
N VAL A 220 -46.11 -13.03 -29.18
CA VAL A 220 -46.70 -12.04 -30.11
C VAL A 220 -46.72 -12.60 -31.54
N TYR A 221 -45.64 -13.26 -31.99
CA TYR A 221 -45.60 -13.89 -33.32
C TYR A 221 -46.55 -15.08 -33.48
N ASN A 222 -46.95 -15.75 -32.38
CA ASN A 222 -47.91 -16.86 -32.44
C ASN A 222 -49.37 -16.40 -32.62
N ILE A 223 -49.72 -15.18 -32.18
CA ILE A 223 -51.11 -14.67 -32.20
C ILE A 223 -51.35 -13.71 -33.38
N LEU A 224 -50.33 -12.96 -33.80
CA LEU A 224 -50.45 -11.97 -34.89
C LEU A 224 -49.77 -12.41 -36.19
N PRO A 225 -50.35 -12.09 -37.37
CA PRO A 225 -49.67 -12.26 -38.66
C PRO A 225 -48.33 -11.51 -38.71
N GLN A 226 -47.33 -12.10 -39.38
CA GLN A 226 -45.92 -11.64 -39.36
C GLN A 226 -45.72 -10.13 -39.61
N HIS A 227 -46.51 -9.53 -40.51
CA HIS A 227 -46.39 -8.11 -40.87
C HIS A 227 -46.89 -7.16 -39.77
N VAL A 228 -47.89 -7.57 -38.98
CA VAL A 228 -48.46 -6.74 -37.90
C VAL A 228 -47.58 -6.83 -36.64
N ALA A 229 -47.08 -8.03 -36.33
CA ALA A 229 -46.16 -8.26 -35.22
C ALA A 229 -44.87 -7.43 -35.36
N ALA A 230 -44.31 -7.34 -36.57
CA ALA A 230 -43.13 -6.52 -36.85
C ALA A 230 -43.39 -5.01 -36.63
N HIS A 231 -44.57 -4.50 -36.97
CA HIS A 231 -44.93 -3.10 -36.74
C HIS A 231 -45.12 -2.79 -35.24
N PHE A 232 -45.81 -3.66 -34.49
CA PHE A 232 -46.01 -3.49 -33.04
C PHE A 232 -44.70 -3.60 -32.25
N LEU A 233 -43.83 -4.56 -32.58
CA LEU A 233 -42.53 -4.72 -31.91
C LEU A 233 -41.51 -3.66 -32.36
N GLY A 234 -41.63 -3.15 -33.59
CA GLY A 234 -40.79 -2.09 -34.15
C GLY A 234 -41.05 -0.70 -33.54
N ASN A 235 -42.31 -0.35 -33.27
CA ASN A 235 -42.67 0.94 -32.66
C ASN A 235 -42.20 1.08 -31.19
N ARG A 236 -41.92 -0.02 -30.49
CA ARG A 236 -41.43 -0.01 -29.09
C ARG A 236 -39.90 0.10 -28.96
N LYS A 237 -39.16 0.09 -30.08
CA LYS A 237 -37.69 0.27 -30.11
C LYS A 237 -37.25 1.73 -30.31
N ARG A 238 -38.18 2.66 -30.47
CA ARG A 238 -37.94 4.12 -30.52
C ARG A 238 -38.32 4.74 -29.18
#